data_AF-A0A7X8V9Q3-F1
#
_entry.id   AF-A0A7X8V9Q3-F1
#
_cell.length_a   1.000
_cell.length_b   1.000
_cell.length_c   1.000
_cell.angle_alpha   90.00
_cell.angle_beta   90.00
_cell.angle_gamma   90.00
#
_symmetry.space_group_name_H-M   'P 1'
#
loop_
_entity.id
_entity.type
_entity.pdbx_description
1 polymer ?
#
loop_
_entity_poly.entity_id
_entity_poly.type
_entity_poly.pdbx_seq_one_letter_code
_entity_poly.pdbx_strand_id
1 'polypeptide(L)'
;MIKQMLYAGIGLAAVTKEKAEEVIAELIKKGEMSKEEGKDVLNTLVNRMQEESERLKQKINEQVENTITSMNLVRKSQLDEVLQRLDELEKKLDEIQNREA
;
A
#
# COMPACT_ATOMS: atom_id res chain seq x y z
N MET A 1 26.26 15.68 6.06
CA MET A 1 26.92 14.36 5.89
C MET A 1 26.35 13.29 6.82
N ILE A 2 26.13 13.55 8.12
CA ILE A 2 25.56 12.57 9.07
C ILE A 2 24.20 12.01 8.60
N LYS A 3 23.29 12.85 8.12
CA LYS A 3 21.99 12.41 7.56
C LYS A 3 22.16 11.38 6.41
N GLN A 4 23.08 11.63 5.49
CA GLN A 4 23.40 10.75 4.35
C GLN A 4 24.06 9.44 4.83
N MET A 5 24.92 9.51 5.84
CA MET A 5 25.60 8.35 6.42
C MET A 5 24.64 7.44 7.22
N LEU A 6 23.66 8.03 7.95
CA LEU A 6 22.54 7.31 8.54
C LEU A 6 21.71 6.59 7.47
N TYR A 7 21.35 7.28 6.38
CA TYR A 7 20.58 6.65 5.29
C TYR A 7 21.34 5.50 4.61
N ALA A 8 22.66 5.58 4.48
CA ALA A 8 23.48 4.52 3.89
C ALA A 8 23.72 3.32 4.85
N GLY A 9 23.94 3.57 6.15
CA GLY A 9 24.15 2.52 7.15
C GLY A 9 22.90 1.71 7.46
N ILE A 10 21.72 2.30 7.29
CA ILE A 10 20.43 1.64 7.49
C ILE A 10 19.80 1.20 6.15
N GLY A 11 20.53 1.36 5.05
CA GLY A 11 20.11 0.89 3.71
C GLY A 11 20.25 -0.63 3.51
N LEU A 12 20.96 -1.33 4.39
CA LEU A 12 21.18 -2.79 4.33
C LEU A 12 20.52 -3.58 5.48
N ALA A 13 20.18 -2.92 6.59
CA ALA A 13 19.39 -3.47 7.68
C ALA A 13 18.09 -2.67 7.74
N ALA A 14 16.93 -3.32 7.68
CA ALA A 14 15.64 -2.63 7.72
C ALA A 14 15.64 -1.53 8.80
N VAL A 15 15.44 -0.27 8.40
CA VAL A 15 15.29 0.85 9.34
C VAL A 15 14.07 0.55 10.20
N THR A 16 14.27 0.10 11.43
CA THR A 16 13.18 0.03 12.42
C THR A 16 13.15 1.31 13.23
N LYS A 17 11.99 1.59 13.82
CA LYS A 17 11.82 2.70 14.75
C LYS A 17 12.81 2.57 15.92
N GLU A 18 12.98 1.37 16.48
CA GLU A 18 13.93 1.13 17.57
C GLU A 18 15.37 1.47 17.15
N LYS A 19 15.79 1.10 15.94
CA LYS A 19 17.16 1.38 15.50
C LYS A 19 17.40 2.87 15.25
N ALA A 20 16.40 3.58 14.73
CA ALA A 20 16.46 5.03 14.58
C ALA A 20 16.55 5.74 15.94
N GLU A 21 15.75 5.31 16.93
CA GLU A 21 15.79 5.82 18.30
C GLU A 21 17.17 5.62 18.95
N GLU A 22 17.76 4.43 18.79
CA GLU A 22 19.09 4.12 19.34
C GLU A 22 20.18 5.03 18.76
N VAL A 23 20.19 5.22 17.43
CA VAL A 23 21.18 6.09 16.77
C VAL A 23 21.00 7.55 17.18
N ILE A 24 19.76 8.03 17.28
CA ILE A 24 19.47 9.40 17.74
C ILE A 24 19.92 9.57 19.20
N ALA A 25 19.67 8.59 20.06
CA ALA A 25 20.11 8.62 21.45
C ALA A 25 21.64 8.68 21.57
N GLU A 26 22.38 7.96 20.72
CA GLU A 26 23.84 8.05 20.67
C GLU A 26 24.33 9.45 20.25
N LEU A 27 23.71 10.04 19.24
CA LEU A 27 24.07 11.39 18.75
C LEU A 27 23.84 12.44 19.84
N ILE A 28 22.73 12.32 20.59
CA ILE A 28 22.45 13.18 21.75
C ILE A 28 23.51 12.99 22.83
N LYS A 29 23.87 11.74 23.14
CA LYS A 29 24.88 11.42 24.17
C LYS A 29 26.26 11.97 23.80
N LYS A 30 26.62 11.98 22.51
CA LYS A 30 27.88 12.54 22.01
C LYS A 30 27.87 14.08 21.95
N GLY A 31 26.72 14.72 22.24
CA GLY A 31 26.56 16.17 22.13
C GLY A 31 26.49 16.67 20.68
N GLU A 32 26.35 15.76 19.72
CA GLU A 32 26.26 16.08 18.28
C GLU A 32 24.85 16.47 17.84
N MET A 33 23.87 16.31 18.73
CA MET A 33 22.45 16.59 18.48
C MET A 33 21.75 16.97 19.79
N SER A 34 20.86 17.95 19.75
CA SER A 34 19.99 18.25 20.89
C SER A 34 18.83 17.26 21.02
N LYS A 35 18.21 17.19 22.20
CA LYS A 35 17.01 16.35 22.40
C LYS A 35 15.84 16.78 21.52
N GLU A 36 15.66 18.09 21.30
CA GLU A 36 14.63 18.65 20.42
C GLU A 36 14.85 18.16 18.97
N GLU A 37 16.06 18.33 18.45
CA GLU A 37 16.40 17.94 17.07
C GLU A 37 16.26 16.42 16.86
N GLY A 38 16.64 15.62 17.86
CA GLY A 38 16.47 14.17 17.79
C GLY A 38 15.00 13.77 17.68
N LYS A 39 14.11 14.42 18.43
CA LYS A 39 12.67 14.18 18.37
C LYS A 39 12.09 14.53 17.01
N ASP A 40 12.50 15.66 16.44
CA ASP A 40 12.05 16.10 15.10
C ASP A 40 12.54 15.16 13.99
N VAL A 41 13.80 14.71 14.06
CA VAL A 41 14.34 13.74 13.11
C VAL A 41 13.59 12.42 13.19
N LEU A 42 13.32 11.91 14.39
CA LEU A 42 12.57 10.68 14.58
C LEU A 42 11.14 10.79 14.00
N ASN A 43 10.44 11.88 14.31
CA ASN A 43 9.08 12.11 13.80
C ASN A 43 9.06 12.19 12.27
N THR A 44 10.02 12.91 11.69
CA THR A 44 10.14 13.05 10.23
C THR A 44 10.38 11.69 9.57
N LEU A 45 11.24 10.86 10.17
CA LEU A 45 11.55 9.52 9.68
C LEU A 45 10.33 8.59 9.75
N VAL A 46 9.61 8.60 10.88
CA VAL A 46 8.39 7.79 11.06
C VAL A 46 7.30 8.20 10.06
N ASN A 47 7.05 9.50 9.91
CA ASN A 47 6.05 10.00 8.96
C ASN A 47 6.39 9.60 7.53
N ARG A 48 7.65 9.77 7.13
CA ARG A 48 8.12 9.38 5.80
C ARG A 48 8.00 7.88 5.56
N MET A 49 8.29 7.06 6.58
CA MET A 49 8.15 5.61 6.48
C MET A 49 6.68 5.20 6.28
N GLN A 50 5.75 5.87 6.96
CA GLN A 50 4.31 5.65 6.75
C GLN A 50 3.89 6.00 5.32
N GLU A 51 4.28 7.17 4.83
CA GLU A 51 3.96 7.62 3.47
C GLU A 51 4.53 6.69 2.39
N GLU A 52 5.79 6.28 2.52
CA GLU A 52 6.42 5.35 1.57
C GLU A 52 5.79 3.95 1.64
N SER A 53 5.37 3.49 2.83
CA SER A 53 4.65 2.23 3.00
C SER A 53 3.29 2.25 2.31
N GLU A 54 2.55 3.36 2.41
CA GLU A 54 1.27 3.54 1.71
C GLU A 54 1.45 3.57 0.19
N ARG A 55 2.44 4.33 -0.32
CA ARG A 55 2.76 4.35 -1.76
C ARG A 55 3.18 2.98 -2.27
N LEU A 56 3.95 2.21 -1.48
CA LEU A 56 4.34 0.85 -1.84
C LEU A 56 3.12 -0.08 -1.91
N LYS A 57 2.22 -0.02 -0.93
CA LYS A 57 0.96 -0.80 -0.95
C LYS A 57 0.12 -0.47 -2.19
N GLN A 58 -0.02 0.81 -2.54
CA GLN A 58 -0.73 1.22 -3.75
C GLN A 58 -0.10 0.64 -5.02
N LYS A 59 1.22 0.75 -5.17
CA LYS A 59 1.94 0.17 -6.32
C LYS A 59 1.78 -1.35 -6.40
N ILE A 60 1.83 -2.05 -5.27
CA ILE A 60 1.62 -3.50 -5.24
C ILE A 60 0.20 -3.83 -5.70
N ASN A 61 -0.81 -3.13 -5.16
CA ASN A 61 -2.20 -3.34 -5.55
C ASN A 61 -2.42 -3.08 -7.05
N GLU A 62 -1.88 -1.98 -7.58
CA GLU A 62 -1.92 -1.67 -9.02
C GLU A 62 -1.24 -2.76 -9.84
N GLN A 63 -0.06 -3.23 -9.43
CA GLN A 63 0.66 -4.27 -10.15
C GLN A 63 -0.10 -5.61 -10.15
N VAL A 64 -0.71 -5.97 -9.02
CA VAL A 64 -1.55 -7.18 -8.91
C VAL A 64 -2.77 -7.06 -9.82
N GLU A 65 -3.46 -5.92 -9.78
CA GLU A 65 -4.63 -5.67 -10.65
C GLU A 65 -4.28 -5.70 -12.14
N ASN A 66 -3.17 -5.09 -12.52
CA ASN A 66 -2.66 -5.15 -13.89
C ASN A 66 -2.33 -6.59 -14.30
N THR A 67 -1.77 -7.38 -13.39
CA THR A 67 -1.43 -8.79 -13.65
C THR A 67 -2.69 -9.62 -13.86
N ILE A 68 -3.68 -9.52 -12.97
CA ILE A 68 -4.98 -10.21 -13.09
C ILE A 68 -5.64 -9.87 -14.44
N THR A 69 -5.66 -8.58 -14.79
CA THR A 69 -6.23 -8.11 -16.06
C THR A 69 -5.46 -8.67 -17.26
N SER A 70 -4.12 -8.68 -17.21
CA SER A 70 -3.28 -9.20 -18.29
C SER A 70 -3.41 -10.71 -18.52
N MET A 71 -3.78 -11.46 -17.47
CA MET A 71 -4.04 -12.89 -17.54
C MET A 71 -5.46 -13.22 -18.02
N ASN A 72 -6.24 -12.20 -18.43
CA ASN A 72 -7.63 -12.31 -18.86
C ASN A 72 -8.54 -12.93 -17.78
N LEU A 73 -8.19 -12.74 -16.50
CA LEU A 73 -8.96 -13.21 -15.36
C LEU A 73 -10.03 -12.16 -15.01
N VAL A 74 -11.28 -12.60 -14.89
CA VAL A 74 -12.40 -11.73 -14.49
C VAL A 74 -12.46 -11.60 -12.98
N ARG A 75 -12.74 -10.40 -12.48
CA ARG A 75 -13.05 -10.21 -11.05
C ARG A 75 -14.41 -10.84 -10.74
N LYS A 76 -14.57 -11.37 -9.53
CA LYS A 76 -15.83 -11.94 -9.07
C LYS A 76 -17.02 -10.97 -9.24
N SER A 77 -16.84 -9.70 -8.91
CA SER A 77 -17.88 -8.68 -9.06
C SER A 77 -18.34 -8.48 -10.50
N GLN A 78 -17.44 -8.61 -11.48
CA GLN A 78 -17.77 -8.51 -12.89
C GLN A 78 -18.56 -9.74 -13.35
N LEU A 79 -18.21 -10.92 -12.85
CA LEU A 79 -18.97 -12.15 -13.11
C LEU A 79 -20.38 -12.08 -12.48
N ASP A 80 -20.49 -11.61 -11.24
CA ASP A 80 -21.76 -11.44 -10.54
C ASP A 80 -22.69 -10.47 -11.30
N GLU A 81 -22.13 -9.37 -11.86
CA GLU A 81 -22.88 -8.44 -12.72
C GLU A 81 -23.40 -9.11 -14.00
N VAL A 82 -22.58 -9.95 -14.64
CA VAL A 82 -23.00 -10.71 -15.83
C VAL A 82 -24.11 -11.70 -15.50
N LEU A 83 -23.99 -12.43 -14.37
CA LEU A 83 -25.01 -13.38 -13.92
C LEU A 83 -26.33 -12.68 -13.62
N GLN A 84 -26.32 -11.54 -12.94
CA GLN A 84 -27.54 -10.77 -12.69
C GLN A 84 -28.22 -10.34 -13.99
N ARG A 85 -27.45 -9.85 -14.96
CA ARG A 85 -27.99 -9.48 -16.27
C ARG A 85 -28.54 -10.68 -17.04
N LEU A 86 -27.95 -11.86 -16.87
CA LEU A 86 -28.44 -13.09 -17.45
C LEU A 86 -29.80 -13.47 -16.84
N ASP A 87 -29.92 -13.47 -15.51
CA ASP A 87 -31.18 -13.74 -14.82
C ASP A 87 -32.31 -12.78 -15.25
N GLU A 88 -31.99 -11.50 -15.44
CA GLU A 88 -32.96 -10.50 -15.93
C GLU A 88 -33.40 -10.78 -17.38
N LEU A 89 -32.49 -11.24 -18.23
CA LEU A 89 -32.81 -11.62 -19.61
C LEU A 89 -33.64 -12.90 -19.67
N GLU A 90 -33.31 -13.90 -18.84
CA GLU A 90 -34.07 -15.14 -18.73
C GLU A 90 -35.53 -14.86 -18.32
N LYS A 91 -35.74 -14.02 -17.30
CA LYS A 91 -37.10 -13.60 -16.88
C LYS A 91 -37.88 -12.91 -18.01
N LYS A 92 -37.24 -12.01 -18.74
CA LYS A 92 -37.89 -11.31 -19.88
C LYS A 92 -38.24 -12.28 -21.00
N LEU A 93 -37.39 -13.27 -21.25
CA LEU A 93 -37.66 -14.29 -22.26
C LEU A 93 -38.87 -15.14 -21.87
N ASP A 94 -38.96 -15.56 -20.61
CA ASP A 94 -40.11 -16.29 -20.08
C ASP A 94 -41.41 -15.48 -20.18
N GLU A 95 -41.37 -14.18 -19.88
CA GLU A 95 -42.52 -13.27 -20.03
C GLU A 95 -43.00 -13.16 -21.49
N ILE A 96 -42.06 -13.12 -22.44
CA ILE A 96 -42.37 -13.07 -23.87
C ILE A 96 -42.97 -14.40 -24.34
N GLN A 97 -42.36 -15.53 -23.97
CA GLN A 97 -42.87 -16.85 -24.35
C GLN A 97 -44.27 -17.12 -23.77
N ASN A 98 -44.53 -16.70 -22.53
CA ASN A 98 -45.85 -16.81 -21.90
C ASN A 98 -46.89 -15.83 -22.47
N ARG A 99 -46.48 -14.80 -23.22
CA ARG A 99 -47.39 -13.90 -23.96
C ARG A 99 -47.75 -14.42 -25.35
N GLU A 100 -46.93 -15.28 -25.93
CA GLU A 100 -47.13 -15.86 -27.27
C GLU A 100 -47.83 -17.23 -27.23
N ALA A 101 -47.96 -17.85 -26.05
CA ALA A 101 -48.74 -19.07 -25.79
C ALA A 101 -50.20 -18.77 -25.38
#